data_AF-A0A4R7PDZ4-F1
#
_entry.id   AF-A0A4R7PDZ4-F1
#
_cell.length_a   1.000
_cell.length_b   1.000
_cell.length_c   1.000
_cell.angle_alpha   90.00
_cell.angle_beta   90.00
_cell.angle_gamma   90.00
#
_symmetry.space_group_name_H-M   'P 1'
#
loop_
_entity.id
_entity.type
_entity.pdbx_description
1 polymer ?
#
loop_
_entity_poly.entity_id
_entity_poly.type
_entity_poly.pdbx_seq_one_letter_code
_entity_poly.pdbx_strand_id
1 'polypeptide(L)'
;MPNTTVRSSMIPGRFHSYLIGGNACNTFALGDVGSADDFFLVGAEPRDESIHPVLTGNFLDAEGKVLFRLVRNVLEVNTRECSKVVTGHSGYEIRDAAGTAILKVSTESQRLADGAPETFVTTIAGKFYDIGGRTEFEAKAGSADEKAGPGLKAVFGLSGFGAFGLVNKMSETETDIAKAVLQSGGANHRVLTGPISGQTIELDRTVLWDVQLSKCTINVRSSNVSFVGSKTAFHNCEINFFEGAVVLKNLISHVLREGK
;
A
#
# COMPACT_ATOMS: atom_id res chain seq x y z
N MET A 1 13.49 -1.71 25.45
CA MET A 1 12.16 -2.28 25.14
C MET A 1 12.38 -3.38 24.11
N PRO A 2 11.73 -4.56 24.21
CA PRO A 2 12.01 -5.63 23.28
C PRO A 2 11.53 -5.21 21.87
N ASN A 3 12.43 -5.31 20.88
CA ASN A 3 12.13 -5.10 19.47
C ASN A 3 11.03 -6.08 19.04
N THR A 4 9.81 -5.59 18.83
CA THR A 4 8.70 -6.40 18.33
C THR A 4 8.80 -6.56 16.82
N THR A 5 9.85 -7.23 16.36
CA THR A 5 9.93 -7.80 15.01
C THR A 5 10.02 -9.30 15.19
N VAL A 6 8.84 -9.92 15.24
CA VAL A 6 8.67 -11.38 15.30
C VAL A 6 9.45 -11.98 14.13
N ARG A 7 10.34 -12.94 14.41
CA ARG A 7 11.07 -13.68 13.38
C ARG A 7 10.34 -14.99 13.12
N SER A 8 9.36 -14.96 12.22
CA SER A 8 8.66 -16.18 11.80
C SER A 8 8.09 -16.04 10.38
N SER A 9 7.91 -17.18 9.73
CA SER A 9 7.07 -17.26 8.53
C SER A 9 5.62 -17.08 8.96
N MET A 10 4.93 -16.08 8.42
CA MET A 10 3.55 -15.75 8.81
C MET A 10 2.54 -16.43 7.89
N ILE A 11 2.60 -16.09 6.60
CA ILE A 11 1.85 -16.71 5.50
C ILE A 11 2.72 -16.50 4.25
N PRO A 12 3.67 -17.40 3.93
CA PRO A 12 4.55 -17.21 2.78
C PRO A 12 3.73 -17.29 1.49
N GLY A 13 4.10 -16.50 0.49
CA GLY A 13 3.45 -16.56 -0.81
C GLY A 13 3.88 -17.80 -1.56
N ARG A 14 3.03 -18.22 -2.51
CA ARG A 14 3.27 -19.48 -3.23
C ARG A 14 4.54 -19.41 -4.09
N PHE A 15 4.78 -18.26 -4.71
CA PHE A 15 5.90 -18.04 -5.63
C PHE A 15 6.76 -16.84 -5.25
N HIS A 16 6.21 -15.94 -4.44
CA HIS A 16 6.86 -14.70 -4.06
C HIS A 16 6.55 -14.38 -2.60
N SER A 17 7.58 -14.09 -1.81
CA SER A 17 7.45 -13.63 -0.44
C SER A 17 8.22 -12.33 -0.25
N TYR A 18 7.75 -11.50 0.66
CA TYR A 18 8.48 -10.36 1.19
C TYR A 18 9.11 -10.75 2.53
N LEU A 19 10.35 -10.33 2.74
CA LEU A 19 11.03 -10.44 4.02
C LEU A 19 11.13 -9.06 4.67
N ILE A 20 10.17 -8.75 5.54
CA ILE A 20 10.01 -7.42 6.18
C ILE A 20 9.94 -7.58 7.69
N GLY A 21 10.77 -6.85 8.42
CA GLY A 21 10.82 -6.91 9.88
C GLY A 21 11.17 -8.32 10.40
N GLY A 22 11.94 -9.09 9.63
CA GLY A 22 12.19 -10.51 9.93
C GLY A 22 11.00 -11.46 9.68
N ASN A 23 9.90 -10.98 9.10
CA ASN A 23 8.73 -11.79 8.75
C ASN A 23 8.75 -12.15 7.27
N ALA A 24 8.64 -13.44 6.95
CA ALA A 24 8.38 -13.90 5.59
C ALA A 24 6.85 -13.96 5.36
N CYS A 25 6.36 -13.22 4.37
CA CYS A 25 4.92 -13.10 4.10
C CYS A 25 4.63 -12.85 2.61
N ASN A 26 3.46 -13.29 2.12
CA ASN A 26 3.02 -13.04 0.75
C ASN A 26 2.69 -11.56 0.49
N THR A 27 2.30 -10.85 1.55
CA THR A 27 1.83 -9.48 1.53
C THR A 27 2.16 -8.78 2.84
N PHE A 28 2.28 -7.46 2.80
CA PHE A 28 2.42 -6.64 4.00
C PHE A 28 1.88 -5.24 3.77
N ALA A 29 1.50 -4.55 4.85
CA ALA A 29 1.28 -3.11 4.86
C ALA A 29 1.88 -2.50 6.12
N LEU A 30 2.55 -1.36 5.98
CA LEU A 30 3.20 -0.60 7.04
C LEU A 30 2.69 0.85 7.01
N GLY A 31 2.60 1.47 8.17
CA GLY A 31 2.27 2.89 8.32
C GLY A 31 0.79 3.22 8.11
N ASP A 32 0.52 4.46 7.73
CA ASP A 32 -0.84 5.01 7.59
C ASP A 32 -1.40 4.77 6.19
N VAL A 33 -1.87 3.54 5.95
CA VAL A 33 -2.21 3.05 4.60
C VAL A 33 -3.21 3.96 3.90
N GLY A 34 -2.74 4.55 2.81
CA GLY A 34 -3.52 5.40 1.92
C GLY A 34 -3.62 6.88 2.32
N SER A 35 -2.89 7.27 3.36
CA SER A 35 -2.62 8.67 3.67
C SER A 35 -1.87 9.36 2.53
N ALA A 36 -2.30 10.57 2.16
CA ALA A 36 -1.57 11.36 1.18
C ALA A 36 -0.34 12.05 1.79
N ASP A 37 -0.35 12.22 3.12
CA ASP A 37 0.54 13.13 3.83
C ASP A 37 1.51 12.41 4.76
N ASP A 38 1.25 11.14 5.09
CA ASP A 38 2.08 10.34 6.00
C ASP A 38 2.67 9.11 5.30
N PHE A 39 3.64 8.47 5.96
CA PHE A 39 4.30 7.28 5.44
C PHE A 39 3.35 6.09 5.41
N PHE A 40 3.36 5.41 4.28
CA PHE A 40 2.91 4.03 4.21
C PHE A 40 3.67 3.26 3.14
N LEU A 41 3.73 1.94 3.31
CA LEU A 41 4.28 1.03 2.32
C LEU A 41 3.51 -0.28 2.31
N VAL A 42 3.08 -0.70 1.14
CA VAL A 42 2.34 -1.94 0.89
C VAL A 42 3.09 -2.77 -0.13
N GLY A 43 3.32 -4.04 0.20
CA GLY A 43 3.76 -5.07 -0.75
C GLY A 43 2.62 -6.04 -1.00
N ALA A 44 2.14 -6.09 -2.24
CA ALA A 44 1.11 -7.03 -2.66
C ALA A 44 1.72 -8.25 -3.35
N GLU A 45 1.05 -9.41 -3.26
CA GLU A 45 1.50 -10.63 -3.94
C GLU A 45 1.42 -10.39 -5.47
N PRO A 46 2.53 -10.53 -6.21
CA PRO A 46 2.51 -10.40 -7.66
C PRO A 46 1.64 -11.48 -8.29
N ARG A 47 1.00 -11.13 -9.42
CA ARG A 47 0.27 -12.12 -10.24
C ARG A 47 1.26 -12.98 -11.04
N ASP A 48 0.81 -14.17 -11.45
CA ASP A 48 1.45 -14.99 -12.48
C ASP A 48 2.92 -15.35 -12.23
N GLU A 49 3.26 -15.76 -11.00
CA GLU A 49 4.63 -16.22 -10.63
C GLU A 49 5.74 -15.18 -10.87
N SER A 50 5.39 -13.89 -10.89
CA SER A 50 6.33 -12.82 -11.23
C SER A 50 7.46 -12.65 -10.20
N ILE A 51 8.68 -12.50 -10.73
CA ILE A 51 9.87 -12.09 -9.97
C ILE A 51 9.83 -10.62 -9.55
N HIS A 52 8.93 -9.82 -10.12
CA HIS A 52 8.86 -8.40 -9.85
C HIS A 52 7.92 -8.14 -8.67
N PRO A 53 8.42 -7.57 -7.55
CA PRO A 53 7.56 -7.22 -6.42
C PRO A 53 6.55 -6.17 -6.85
N VAL A 54 5.46 -6.01 -6.10
CA VAL A 54 4.44 -4.99 -6.34
C VAL A 54 4.35 -4.09 -5.12
N LEU A 55 5.12 -3.00 -5.14
CA LEU A 55 5.19 -2.04 -4.05
C LEU A 55 4.37 -0.78 -4.36
N THR A 56 3.61 -0.33 -3.38
CA THR A 56 2.87 0.94 -3.39
C THR A 56 3.09 1.64 -2.06
N GLY A 57 3.42 2.93 -2.06
CA GLY A 57 3.75 3.64 -0.84
C GLY A 57 3.92 5.14 -1.01
N ASN A 58 3.85 5.86 0.10
CA ASN A 58 4.10 7.28 0.20
C ASN A 58 5.37 7.48 1.04
N PHE A 59 6.38 8.15 0.47
CA PHE A 59 7.71 8.25 1.06
C PHE A 59 8.05 9.70 1.36
N LEU A 60 8.53 9.95 2.57
CA LEU A 60 8.81 11.28 3.09
C LEU A 60 10.30 11.47 3.38
N ASP A 61 10.75 12.72 3.37
CA ASP A 61 12.09 13.12 3.84
C ASP A 61 12.14 13.23 5.37
N ALA A 62 13.33 13.49 5.90
CA ALA A 62 13.55 13.65 7.33
C ALA A 62 12.86 14.90 7.91
N GLU A 63 12.36 15.80 7.05
CA GLU A 63 11.56 16.96 7.42
C GLU A 63 10.04 16.67 7.37
N GLY A 64 9.63 15.43 7.09
CA GLY A 64 8.22 15.04 7.02
C GLY A 64 7.52 15.51 5.75
N LYS A 65 8.27 15.84 4.68
CA LYS A 65 7.70 16.24 3.39
C LYS A 65 7.72 15.08 2.42
N VAL A 66 6.65 14.92 1.65
CA VAL A 66 6.56 13.90 0.60
C VAL A 66 7.68 14.10 -0.42
N LEU A 67 8.49 13.07 -0.61
CA LEU A 67 9.51 12.95 -1.67
C LEU A 67 8.89 12.41 -2.96
N PHE A 68 8.24 11.25 -2.83
CA PHE A 68 7.59 10.58 -3.93
C PHE A 68 6.47 9.65 -3.47
N ARG A 69 5.58 9.33 -4.41
CA ARG A 69 4.60 8.26 -4.29
C ARG A 69 4.87 7.19 -5.31
N LEU A 70 4.98 5.96 -4.83
CA LEU A 70 5.13 4.77 -5.63
C LEU A 70 3.77 4.09 -5.75
N VAL A 71 3.34 3.76 -6.96
CA VAL A 71 2.13 2.96 -7.20
C VAL A 71 2.50 1.82 -8.11
N ARG A 72 2.45 0.59 -7.57
CA ARG A 72 2.85 -0.64 -8.28
C ARG A 72 4.22 -0.51 -8.96
N ASN A 73 5.18 0.05 -8.22
CA ASN A 73 6.55 0.38 -8.63
C ASN A 73 6.71 1.50 -9.67
N VAL A 74 5.68 2.29 -9.97
CA VAL A 74 5.74 3.48 -10.82
C VAL A 74 5.78 4.72 -9.93
N LEU A 75 6.69 5.66 -10.23
CA LEU A 75 6.73 6.97 -9.57
C LEU A 75 5.59 7.83 -10.13
N GLU A 76 4.54 8.06 -9.34
CA GLU A 76 3.39 8.87 -9.76
C GLU A 76 3.46 10.31 -9.26
N VAL A 77 3.93 10.50 -8.03
CA VAL A 77 4.26 11.83 -7.47
C VAL A 77 5.75 11.85 -7.25
N ASN A 78 6.44 12.91 -7.69
CA ASN A 78 7.87 13.05 -7.56
C ASN A 78 8.25 14.52 -7.38
N THR A 79 8.15 15.01 -6.14
CA THR A 79 8.32 16.44 -5.81
C THR A 79 9.78 16.87 -5.71
N ARG A 80 10.71 15.90 -5.61
CA ARG A 80 12.15 16.13 -5.38
C ARG A 80 13.05 15.44 -6.41
N GLU A 81 12.55 15.25 -7.63
CA GLU A 81 13.32 14.73 -8.76
C GLU A 81 14.01 13.38 -8.49
N CYS A 82 13.35 12.51 -7.72
CA CYS A 82 13.82 11.15 -7.49
C CYS A 82 13.85 10.36 -8.79
N SER A 83 14.79 9.42 -8.91
CA SER A 83 14.96 8.57 -10.08
C SER A 83 14.86 7.09 -9.70
N LYS A 84 14.26 6.29 -10.59
CA LYS A 84 14.26 4.82 -10.46
C LYS A 84 15.38 4.24 -11.31
N VAL A 85 16.34 3.58 -10.67
CA VAL A 85 17.46 2.91 -11.32
C VAL A 85 17.28 1.41 -11.17
N VAL A 86 17.19 0.68 -12.28
CA VAL A 86 17.15 -0.79 -12.24
C VAL A 86 18.53 -1.31 -11.87
N THR A 87 18.61 -2.20 -10.88
CA THR A 87 19.87 -2.73 -10.36
C THR A 87 19.89 -4.25 -10.51
N GLY A 88 20.87 -4.80 -11.23
CA GLY A 88 20.96 -6.24 -11.48
C GLY A 88 19.80 -6.79 -12.32
N HIS A 89 19.51 -8.09 -12.18
CA HIS A 89 18.46 -8.77 -12.96
C HIS A 89 17.06 -8.71 -12.32
N SER A 90 16.95 -8.46 -11.02
CA SER A 90 15.70 -8.56 -10.26
C SER A 90 15.63 -7.59 -9.08
N GLY A 91 15.92 -6.31 -9.31
CA GLY A 91 15.86 -5.27 -8.29
C GLY A 91 15.87 -3.85 -8.86
N TYR A 92 15.63 -2.87 -7.99
CA TYR A 92 15.76 -1.46 -8.33
C TYR A 92 16.06 -0.62 -7.08
N GLU A 93 16.58 0.57 -7.33
CA GLU A 93 16.75 1.62 -6.34
C GLU A 93 15.92 2.84 -6.74
N ILE A 94 15.34 3.52 -5.76
CA ILE A 94 14.88 4.90 -5.89
C ILE A 94 15.95 5.79 -5.25
N ARG A 95 16.49 6.72 -6.03
CA ARG A 95 17.53 7.65 -5.60
C ARG A 95 17.01 9.07 -5.57
N ASP A 96 17.45 9.87 -4.61
CA ASP A 96 17.18 11.31 -4.58
C ASP A 96 17.94 12.05 -5.70
N ALA A 97 17.72 13.36 -5.80
CA ALA A 97 18.40 14.22 -6.78
C ALA A 97 19.94 14.25 -6.61
N ALA A 98 20.45 13.96 -5.42
CA ALA A 98 21.89 13.85 -5.15
C ALA A 98 22.47 12.46 -5.47
N GLY A 99 21.63 11.50 -5.87
CA GLY A 99 22.01 10.13 -6.20
C GLY A 99 22.06 9.18 -5.00
N THR A 100 21.63 9.63 -3.81
CA THR A 100 21.54 8.82 -2.59
C THR A 100 20.36 7.87 -2.69
N ALA A 101 20.56 6.59 -2.41
CA ALA A 101 19.47 5.61 -2.38
C ALA A 101 18.53 5.87 -1.19
N ILE A 102 17.25 6.11 -1.49
CA ILE A 102 16.17 6.26 -0.51
C ILE A 102 15.51 4.90 -0.23
N LEU A 103 15.27 4.14 -1.31
CA LEU A 103 14.68 2.81 -1.28
C LEU A 103 15.51 1.90 -2.18
N LYS A 104 15.94 0.76 -1.64
CA LYS A 104 16.51 -0.35 -2.41
C LYS A 104 15.59 -1.54 -2.31
N VAL A 105 15.31 -2.17 -3.44
CA VAL A 105 14.48 -3.36 -3.56
C VAL A 105 15.30 -4.43 -4.26
N SER A 106 15.35 -5.63 -3.70
CA SER A 106 16.10 -6.75 -4.28
C SER A 106 15.31 -8.02 -4.13
N THR A 107 15.21 -8.79 -5.21
CA THR A 107 14.50 -10.06 -5.25
C THR A 107 15.46 -11.17 -5.67
N GLU A 108 15.55 -12.20 -4.85
CA GLU A 108 16.44 -13.36 -5.06
C GLU A 108 15.65 -14.66 -4.94
N SER A 109 16.08 -15.72 -5.63
CA SER A 109 15.54 -17.07 -5.41
C SER A 109 16.18 -17.66 -4.16
N GLN A 110 15.38 -18.04 -3.18
CA GLN A 110 15.87 -18.68 -1.96
C GLN A 110 14.88 -19.69 -1.38
N ARG A 111 15.38 -20.58 -0.51
CA ARG A 111 14.54 -21.47 0.29
C ARG A 111 14.31 -20.83 1.66
N LEU A 112 13.05 -20.63 2.03
CA LEU A 112 12.68 -20.05 3.32
C LEU A 112 12.79 -21.03 4.50
N ALA A 113 12.75 -22.34 4.22
CA ALA A 113 12.88 -23.41 5.20
C ALA A 113 13.51 -24.65 4.56
N ASP A 114 14.16 -25.48 5.37
CA ASP A 114 14.73 -26.74 4.91
C ASP A 114 13.64 -27.65 4.33
N GLY A 115 13.85 -28.12 3.09
CA GLY A 115 12.89 -28.95 2.36
C GLY A 115 11.73 -28.20 1.70
N ALA A 116 11.60 -26.88 1.88
CA ALA A 116 10.65 -26.06 1.13
C ALA A 116 11.12 -25.85 -0.33
N PRO A 117 10.18 -25.67 -1.29
CA PRO A 117 10.55 -25.25 -2.64
C PRO A 117 11.24 -23.88 -2.62
N GLU A 118 12.08 -23.63 -3.63
CA GLU A 118 12.59 -22.28 -3.87
C GLU A 118 11.44 -21.32 -4.18
N THR A 119 11.56 -20.10 -3.68
CA THR A 119 10.60 -19.02 -3.87
C THR A 119 11.36 -17.71 -4.07
N PHE A 120 10.74 -16.76 -4.77
CA PHE A 120 11.31 -15.43 -4.90
C PHE A 120 11.12 -14.68 -3.59
N VAL A 121 12.20 -14.15 -3.02
CA VAL A 121 12.13 -13.34 -1.81
C VAL A 121 12.59 -11.95 -2.09
N THR A 122 11.66 -11.01 -1.90
CA THR A 122 11.93 -9.58 -1.98
C THR A 122 12.28 -9.03 -0.62
N THR A 123 13.39 -8.31 -0.58
CA THR A 123 13.83 -7.50 0.55
C THR A 123 13.79 -6.03 0.19
N ILE A 124 13.60 -5.18 1.21
CA ILE A 124 13.69 -3.73 1.05
C ILE A 124 14.74 -3.17 2.03
N ALA A 125 15.45 -2.13 1.61
CA ALA A 125 16.35 -1.38 2.47
C ALA A 125 16.11 0.12 2.29
N GLY A 126 16.15 0.86 3.40
CA GLY A 126 15.86 2.28 3.41
C GLY A 126 15.51 2.76 4.81
N LYS A 127 15.44 4.08 4.97
CA LYS A 127 15.00 4.72 6.21
C LYS A 127 13.79 5.58 5.90
N PHE A 128 12.68 5.28 6.54
CA PHE A 128 11.37 5.85 6.25
C PHE A 128 10.89 6.69 7.42
N TYR A 129 10.23 7.81 7.10
CA TYR A 129 9.90 8.87 8.03
C TYR A 129 8.40 9.14 8.04
N ASP A 130 7.85 9.41 9.22
CA ASP A 130 6.48 9.90 9.36
C ASP A 130 6.36 11.39 8.96
N ILE A 131 5.13 11.89 8.92
CA ILE A 131 4.82 13.32 8.66
C ILE A 131 5.49 14.28 9.66
N GLY A 132 5.91 13.79 10.82
CA GLY A 132 6.67 14.55 11.81
C GLY A 132 8.19 14.51 11.61
N GLY A 133 8.69 13.86 10.56
CA GLY A 133 10.13 13.67 10.30
C GLY A 133 10.80 12.65 11.21
N ARG A 134 10.03 11.86 11.97
CA ARG A 134 10.56 10.81 12.85
C ARG A 134 10.72 9.51 12.08
N THR A 135 11.75 8.74 12.40
CA THR A 135 11.94 7.43 11.75
C THR A 135 10.84 6.47 12.16
N GLU A 136 10.03 6.10 11.17
CA GLU A 136 8.89 5.20 11.32
C GLU A 136 9.30 3.74 11.06
N PHE A 137 10.20 3.52 10.10
CA PHE A 137 10.79 2.21 9.85
C PHE A 137 12.19 2.32 9.21
N GLU A 138 13.17 1.61 9.75
CA GLU A 138 14.51 1.45 9.17
C GLU A 138 14.64 0.01 8.67
N ALA A 139 14.48 -0.17 7.36
CA ALA A 139 14.60 -1.46 6.69
C ALA A 139 16.05 -1.74 6.28
N LYS A 140 16.46 -3.00 6.46
CA LYS A 140 17.84 -3.47 6.28
C LYS A 140 17.82 -4.84 5.63
N ALA A 141 17.09 -4.92 4.51
CA ALA A 141 16.97 -6.10 3.68
C ALA A 141 16.53 -7.36 4.46
N GLY A 142 15.59 -7.22 5.39
CA GLY A 142 15.07 -8.33 6.19
C GLY A 142 16.00 -8.79 7.32
N SER A 143 17.07 -8.03 7.60
CA SER A 143 18.03 -8.39 8.65
C SER A 143 17.46 -8.22 10.07
N ALA A 144 18.17 -8.85 11.01
CA ALA A 144 17.94 -8.75 12.45
C ALA A 144 17.88 -7.32 13.02
N ASP A 145 18.53 -6.38 12.33
CA ASP A 145 18.79 -5.01 12.82
C ASP A 145 17.78 -3.99 12.29
N GLU A 146 16.71 -4.46 11.63
CA GLU A 146 15.58 -3.61 11.26
C GLU A 146 14.90 -3.01 12.48
N LYS A 147 14.53 -1.73 12.39
CA LYS A 147 13.95 -0.99 13.51
C LYS A 147 12.60 -0.43 13.12
N ALA A 148 11.59 -0.76 13.90
CA ALA A 148 10.27 -0.15 13.82
C ALA A 148 10.18 1.00 14.83
N GLY A 149 9.59 2.12 14.41
CA GLY A 149 9.19 3.19 15.30
C GLY A 149 8.13 2.71 16.30
N PRO A 150 8.00 3.35 17.47
CA PRO A 150 7.02 2.98 18.48
C PRO A 150 5.57 3.16 18.00
N GLY A 151 5.33 3.93 16.93
CA GLY A 151 4.02 4.14 16.32
C GLY A 151 3.67 3.16 15.20
N LEU A 152 4.62 2.34 14.73
CA LEU A 152 4.47 1.63 13.47
C LEU A 152 3.26 0.70 13.47
N LYS A 153 2.25 1.08 12.67
CA LYS A 153 1.12 0.25 12.29
C LYS A 153 1.59 -0.76 11.25
N ALA A 154 1.21 -2.03 11.40
CA ALA A 154 1.59 -3.05 10.43
C ALA A 154 0.60 -4.21 10.34
N VAL A 155 0.48 -4.79 9.14
CA VAL A 155 -0.11 -6.11 8.91
C VAL A 155 0.80 -6.95 8.02
N PHE A 156 0.82 -8.26 8.26
CA PHE A 156 1.63 -9.20 7.50
C PHE A 156 0.83 -10.46 7.17
N GLY A 157 0.96 -10.92 5.93
CA GLY A 157 0.41 -12.16 5.42
C GLY A 157 -1.10 -12.14 5.31
N LEU A 158 -1.66 -11.96 4.11
CA LEU A 158 -3.10 -11.99 3.85
C LEU A 158 -3.49 -13.37 3.31
N SER A 159 -4.32 -14.09 4.07
CA SER A 159 -4.88 -15.37 3.64
C SER A 159 -5.93 -15.21 2.54
N GLY A 160 -6.22 -16.30 1.81
CA GLY A 160 -7.29 -16.32 0.79
C GLY A 160 -8.69 -16.02 1.34
N PHE A 161 -8.92 -16.23 2.64
CA PHE A 161 -10.16 -15.85 3.33
C PHE A 161 -10.15 -14.39 3.82
N GLY A 162 -9.08 -13.66 3.55
CA GLY A 162 -8.96 -12.24 3.85
C GLY A 162 -8.66 -11.92 5.32
N ALA A 163 -8.08 -12.86 6.06
CA ALA A 163 -7.55 -12.64 7.41
C ALA A 163 -6.02 -12.46 7.36
N PHE A 164 -5.48 -11.58 8.21
CA PHE A 164 -4.05 -11.36 8.35
C PHE A 164 -3.41 -12.36 9.32
N GLY A 165 -2.17 -12.77 9.04
CA GLY A 165 -1.38 -13.63 9.93
C GLY A 165 -0.86 -12.86 11.15
N LEU A 166 -0.51 -11.58 10.98
CA LEU A 166 -0.16 -10.68 12.08
C LEU A 166 -0.77 -9.30 11.84
N VAL A 167 -1.33 -8.72 12.90
CA VAL A 167 -1.81 -7.33 12.96
C VAL A 167 -1.12 -6.65 14.14
N ASN A 168 -0.53 -5.49 13.92
CA ASN A 168 0.15 -4.70 14.94
C ASN A 168 -0.35 -3.25 14.87
N LYS A 169 -1.00 -2.80 15.95
CA LYS A 169 -1.44 -1.40 16.17
C LYS A 169 -2.39 -0.81 15.12
N MET A 170 -2.83 -1.60 14.14
CA MET A 170 -3.93 -1.23 13.26
C MET A 170 -5.26 -1.53 13.98
N SER A 171 -6.16 -0.56 13.96
CA SER A 171 -7.58 -0.77 14.25
C SER A 171 -8.21 -1.71 13.21
N GLU A 172 -9.40 -2.23 13.52
CA GLU A 172 -10.19 -3.03 12.57
C GLU A 172 -10.39 -2.29 11.25
N THR A 173 -10.68 -1.00 11.31
CA THR A 173 -10.92 -0.20 10.13
C THR A 173 -9.67 0.03 9.27
N GLU A 174 -8.52 0.31 9.91
CA GLU A 174 -7.24 0.39 9.19
C GLU A 174 -6.86 -0.96 8.56
N THR A 175 -7.23 -2.05 9.22
CA THR A 175 -7.05 -3.42 8.72
C THR A 175 -7.91 -3.67 7.47
N ASP A 176 -9.17 -3.22 7.47
CA ASP A 176 -10.06 -3.33 6.30
C ASP A 176 -9.56 -2.49 5.12
N ILE A 177 -9.04 -1.30 5.39
CA ILE A 177 -8.39 -0.46 4.37
C ILE A 177 -7.17 -1.18 3.80
N ALA A 178 -6.27 -1.66 4.66
CA ALA A 178 -5.09 -2.39 4.23
C ALA A 178 -5.44 -3.61 3.36
N LYS A 179 -6.51 -4.33 3.74
CA LYS A 179 -7.05 -5.46 2.96
C LYS A 179 -7.53 -5.01 1.58
N ALA A 180 -8.32 -3.93 1.49
CA ALA A 180 -8.78 -3.41 0.20
C ALA A 180 -7.60 -2.99 -0.71
N VAL A 181 -6.59 -2.32 -0.15
CA VAL A 181 -5.37 -1.94 -0.89
C VAL A 181 -4.64 -3.18 -1.38
N LEU A 182 -4.40 -4.17 -0.52
CA LEU A 182 -3.68 -5.40 -0.87
C LEU A 182 -4.40 -6.26 -1.90
N GLN A 183 -5.73 -6.43 -1.77
CA GLN A 183 -6.54 -7.19 -2.73
C GLN A 183 -6.56 -6.56 -4.12
N SER A 184 -6.42 -5.23 -4.20
CA SER A 184 -6.28 -4.52 -5.48
C SER A 184 -4.86 -4.60 -6.07
N GLY A 185 -3.92 -5.28 -5.41
CA GLY A 185 -2.51 -5.28 -5.79
C GLY A 185 -1.82 -3.93 -5.58
N GLY A 186 -2.32 -3.11 -4.64
CA GLY A 186 -1.87 -1.73 -4.43
C GLY A 186 -2.39 -0.73 -5.47
N ALA A 187 -3.31 -1.12 -6.36
CA ALA A 187 -3.92 -0.18 -7.30
C ALA A 187 -4.79 0.86 -6.58
N ASN A 188 -5.68 0.40 -5.69
CA ASN A 188 -6.49 1.27 -4.84
C ASN A 188 -5.66 1.64 -3.63
N HIS A 189 -5.23 2.89 -3.55
CA HIS A 189 -4.29 3.34 -2.52
C HIS A 189 -4.62 4.73 -1.97
N ARG A 190 -5.58 5.45 -2.55
CA ARG A 190 -6.04 6.73 -2.02
C ARG A 190 -7.23 6.45 -1.12
N VAL A 191 -7.26 6.99 0.10
CA VAL A 191 -8.43 6.85 0.98
C VAL A 191 -9.22 8.15 1.00
N LEU A 192 -10.52 8.07 0.77
CA LEU A 192 -11.45 9.17 1.02
C LEU A 192 -12.39 8.78 2.16
N THR A 193 -12.53 9.66 3.14
CA THR A 193 -13.37 9.43 4.31
C THR A 193 -13.99 10.73 4.83
N GLY A 194 -15.03 10.61 5.65
CA GLY A 194 -15.72 11.74 6.26
C GLY A 194 -16.56 12.56 5.28
N PRO A 195 -17.05 13.73 5.72
CA PRO A 195 -17.88 14.60 4.90
C PRO A 195 -17.04 15.40 3.88
N ILE A 196 -17.43 15.36 2.61
CA ILE A 196 -16.84 16.15 1.53
C ILE A 196 -17.96 16.81 0.74
N SER A 197 -17.85 18.12 0.48
CA SER A 197 -18.89 18.87 -0.20
C SER A 197 -18.37 19.83 -1.26
N GLY A 198 -19.09 19.95 -2.39
CA GLY A 198 -18.84 20.98 -3.40
C GLY A 198 -17.55 20.81 -4.22
N GLN A 199 -16.97 19.61 -4.26
CA GLN A 199 -15.70 19.36 -4.94
C GLN A 199 -15.89 18.50 -6.19
N THR A 200 -14.93 18.61 -7.12
CA THR A 200 -14.77 17.61 -8.19
C THR A 200 -13.83 16.51 -7.69
N ILE A 201 -14.29 15.26 -7.73
CA ILE A 201 -13.59 14.11 -7.16
C ILE A 201 -13.35 13.08 -8.26
N GLU A 202 -12.12 12.59 -8.35
CA GLU A 202 -11.76 11.46 -9.21
C GLU A 202 -11.63 10.21 -8.35
N LEU A 203 -12.50 9.22 -8.59
CA LEU A 203 -12.58 8.00 -7.78
C LEU A 203 -11.56 6.93 -8.18
N ASP A 204 -10.86 7.10 -9.29
CA ASP A 204 -9.89 6.11 -9.73
C ASP A 204 -8.82 5.87 -8.67
N ARG A 205 -8.54 4.58 -8.42
CA ARG A 205 -7.54 4.10 -7.46
C ARG A 205 -7.85 4.50 -6.01
N THR A 206 -9.14 4.61 -5.69
CA THR A 206 -9.63 5.11 -4.40
C THR A 206 -10.35 4.02 -3.59
N VAL A 207 -10.09 4.00 -2.30
CA VAL A 207 -10.86 3.33 -1.25
C VAL A 207 -11.78 4.37 -0.61
N LEU A 208 -13.08 4.17 -0.76
CA LEU A 208 -14.11 4.99 -0.13
C LEU A 208 -14.45 4.37 1.22
N TRP A 209 -14.12 5.07 2.30
CA TRP A 209 -14.36 4.60 3.66
C TRP A 209 -15.30 5.54 4.41
N ASP A 210 -16.53 5.06 4.67
CA ASP A 210 -17.57 5.82 5.39
C ASP A 210 -17.67 7.30 4.94
N VAL A 211 -17.52 7.52 3.63
CA VAL A 211 -17.43 8.85 3.04
C VAL A 211 -18.82 9.39 2.75
N GLN A 212 -19.02 10.68 3.03
CA GLN A 212 -20.29 11.38 2.85
C GLN A 212 -20.09 12.49 1.82
N LEU A 213 -20.35 12.18 0.55
CA LEU A 213 -20.15 13.11 -0.56
C LEU A 213 -21.43 13.91 -0.81
N SER A 214 -21.34 15.24 -0.87
CA SER A 214 -22.50 16.10 -1.12
C SER A 214 -22.25 17.20 -2.13
N LYS A 215 -23.17 17.41 -3.09
CA LYS A 215 -23.04 18.47 -4.11
C LYS A 215 -21.70 18.39 -4.89
N CYS A 216 -21.19 17.19 -5.10
CA CYS A 216 -19.91 16.95 -5.78
C CYS A 216 -20.10 16.57 -7.25
N THR A 217 -19.09 16.81 -8.08
CA THR A 217 -18.97 16.19 -9.41
C THR A 217 -17.98 15.05 -9.31
N ILE A 218 -18.39 13.83 -9.68
CA ILE A 218 -17.63 12.60 -9.46
C ILE A 218 -17.26 12.00 -10.80
N ASN A 219 -15.97 11.85 -11.05
CA ASN A 219 -15.43 11.28 -12.27
C ASN A 219 -14.91 9.86 -12.01
N VAL A 220 -15.35 8.90 -12.82
CA VAL A 220 -14.95 7.48 -12.71
C VAL A 220 -14.46 6.99 -14.07
N ARG A 221 -13.16 6.68 -14.19
CA ARG A 221 -12.56 6.26 -15.48
C ARG A 221 -12.25 4.76 -15.55
N SER A 222 -12.08 4.11 -14.41
CA SER A 222 -11.68 2.71 -14.30
C SER A 222 -12.49 1.97 -13.23
N SER A 223 -12.38 0.64 -13.23
CA SER A 223 -12.99 -0.23 -12.22
C SER A 223 -12.25 -0.25 -10.88
N ASN A 224 -11.19 0.55 -10.71
CA ASN A 224 -10.33 0.53 -9.53
C ASN A 224 -10.89 1.43 -8.44
N VAL A 225 -11.99 0.98 -7.82
CA VAL A 225 -12.63 1.63 -6.68
C VAL A 225 -13.02 0.55 -5.68
N SER A 226 -12.73 0.78 -4.40
CA SER A 226 -13.16 -0.09 -3.30
C SER A 226 -14.05 0.66 -2.34
N PHE A 227 -15.02 -0.03 -1.74
CA PHE A 227 -15.89 0.50 -0.70
C PHE A 227 -15.59 -0.24 0.60
N VAL A 228 -15.37 0.50 1.68
CA VAL A 228 -15.09 -0.01 3.03
C VAL A 228 -16.04 0.67 4.01
N GLY A 229 -16.54 -0.09 4.98
CA GLY A 229 -17.54 0.38 5.93
C GLY A 229 -18.97 0.33 5.40
N SER A 230 -19.88 0.97 6.12
CA SER A 230 -21.34 0.89 5.87
C SER A 230 -22.01 2.26 5.73
N LYS A 231 -21.27 3.35 5.92
CA LYS A 231 -21.78 4.72 5.90
C LYS A 231 -21.31 5.49 4.68
N THR A 232 -21.00 4.84 3.56
CA THR A 232 -20.71 5.57 2.33
C THR A 232 -22.02 6.06 1.71
N ALA A 233 -22.17 7.37 1.53
CA ALA A 233 -23.36 7.95 0.90
C ALA A 233 -23.02 9.12 -0.02
N PHE A 234 -23.93 9.37 -0.95
CA PHE A 234 -23.80 10.36 -2.01
C PHE A 234 -25.09 11.17 -2.11
N HIS A 235 -25.00 12.48 -1.88
CA HIS A 235 -26.15 13.38 -1.84
C HIS A 235 -26.01 14.50 -2.86
N ASN A 236 -26.92 14.56 -3.84
CA ASN A 236 -26.90 15.57 -4.91
C ASN A 236 -25.56 15.64 -5.67
N CYS A 237 -24.91 14.49 -5.89
CA CYS A 237 -23.69 14.41 -6.68
C CYS A 237 -24.01 14.10 -8.15
N GLU A 238 -23.31 14.76 -9.06
CA GLU A 238 -23.27 14.40 -10.48
C GLU A 238 -22.18 13.35 -10.69
N ILE A 239 -22.47 12.24 -11.38
CA ILE A 239 -21.48 11.19 -11.63
C ILE A 239 -21.28 10.98 -13.12
N ASN A 240 -20.04 11.17 -13.56
CA ASN A 240 -19.57 11.02 -14.92
C ASN A 240 -18.76 9.71 -15.05
N PHE A 241 -19.30 8.77 -15.82
CA PHE A 241 -18.63 7.52 -16.15
C PHE A 241 -17.96 7.63 -17.51
N PHE A 242 -16.66 7.36 -17.56
CA PHE A 242 -15.91 7.25 -18.81
C PHE A 242 -15.79 5.77 -19.23
N GLU A 243 -15.42 5.50 -20.48
CA GLU A 243 -15.58 4.20 -21.16
C GLU A 243 -15.06 2.97 -20.37
N GLY A 244 -14.01 3.12 -19.56
CA GLY A 244 -13.46 2.04 -18.72
C GLY A 244 -14.25 1.70 -17.45
N ALA A 245 -15.31 2.45 -17.12
CA ALA A 245 -16.05 2.34 -15.86
C ALA A 245 -17.47 1.75 -15.99
N VAL A 246 -17.86 1.25 -17.17
CA VAL A 246 -19.23 0.75 -17.44
C VAL A 246 -19.67 -0.34 -16.44
N VAL A 247 -18.74 -1.20 -16.01
CA VAL A 247 -19.01 -2.27 -15.02
C VAL A 247 -19.36 -1.71 -13.64
N LEU A 248 -18.75 -0.59 -13.23
CA LEU A 248 -19.04 0.07 -11.95
C LEU A 248 -20.34 0.86 -11.95
N LYS A 249 -20.86 1.22 -13.14
CA LYS A 249 -22.10 2.00 -13.26
C LYS A 249 -23.24 1.38 -12.48
N ASN A 250 -23.40 0.06 -12.54
CA ASN A 250 -24.48 -0.64 -11.84
C ASN A 250 -24.27 -0.66 -10.31
N LEU A 251 -23.02 -0.88 -9.85
CA LEU A 251 -22.69 -0.90 -8.42
C LEU A 251 -22.89 0.47 -7.78
N ILE A 252 -22.32 1.52 -8.39
CA ILE A 252 -22.43 2.89 -7.88
C ILE A 252 -23.89 3.37 -7.96
N SER A 253 -24.62 3.01 -9.03
CA SER A 253 -26.05 3.32 -9.14
C SER A 253 -26.89 2.63 -8.05
N HIS A 254 -26.47 1.48 -7.54
CA HIS A 254 -27.14 0.80 -6.44
C HIS A 254 -26.89 1.52 -5.10
N VAL A 255 -25.63 1.85 -4.80
CA VAL A 255 -25.26 2.63 -3.59
C VAL A 255 -25.95 4.01 -3.58
N LEU A 256 -26.11 4.66 -4.75
CA LEU A 256 -26.84 5.91 -4.90
C LEU A 256 -28.35 5.81 -4.60
N ARG A 257 -28.95 4.62 -4.75
CA ARG A 257 -30.39 4.41 -4.52
C ARG A 257 -30.70 4.15 -3.06
N GLU A 258 -29.79 3.54 -2.31
CA GLU A 258 -29.95 3.27 -0.88
C GLU A 258 -29.68 4.49 0.00
N GLY A 259 -28.99 5.52 -0.52
CA GLY A 259 -28.71 6.78 0.15
C GLY A 259 -29.75 7.91 -0.06
N LYS A 260 -30.92 7.60 -0.61
CA LYS A 260 -32.09 8.50 -0.70
C LYS A 260 -33.11 8.16 0.38
#